data_AF-A0AAW8KY47-F1
#
_entry.id   AF-A0AAW8KY47-F1
#
_cell.length_a   1.000
_cell.length_b   1.000
_cell.length_c   1.000
_cell.angle_alpha   90.00
_cell.angle_beta   90.00
_cell.angle_gamma   90.00
#
_symmetry.space_group_name_H-M   'P 1'
#
loop_
_entity.id
_entity.type
_entity.pdbx_description
1 polymer ?
#
loop_
_entity_poly.entity_id
_entity_poly.type
_entity_poly.pdbx_seq_one_letter_code
_entity_poly.pdbx_strand_id
1 'polypeptide(L)' 'MRKILGIASLIMSTGVVHAEQINEQEQISPYSANVTFASQYISRGFQQTWGKPALQIGLDYANPNGLFVG' A
#
# COMPACT_ATOMS: atom_id res chain seq x y z
N MET A 1 -51.22 5.33 -3.80
CA MET A 1 -51.00 4.74 -5.14
C MET A 1 -49.52 4.91 -5.49
N ARG A 2 -48.72 3.85 -5.38
CA ARG A 2 -47.26 3.89 -5.57
C ARG A 2 -46.95 3.63 -7.04
N LYS A 3 -46.36 4.59 -7.75
CA LYS A 3 -45.85 4.39 -9.11
C LYS A 3 -44.42 3.85 -9.03
N ILE A 4 -44.20 2.63 -9.48
CA ILE A 4 -42.88 1.98 -9.52
C ILE A 4 -42.26 2.33 -10.87
N LEU A 5 -41.22 3.15 -10.86
CA LEU A 5 -40.45 3.52 -12.03
C LEU A 5 -39.30 2.50 -12.16
N GLY A 6 -39.34 1.66 -13.19
CA GLY A 6 -38.33 0.63 -13.45
C GLY A 6 -37.07 1.25 -14.05
N ILE A 7 -35.92 1.02 -13.41
CA ILE A 7 -34.60 1.41 -13.92
C ILE A 7 -34.04 0.23 -14.70
N ALA A 8 -33.88 0.38 -16.01
CA ALA A 8 -33.19 -0.59 -16.86
C ALA A 8 -31.67 -0.50 -16.62
N SER A 9 -31.06 -1.59 -16.18
CA SER A 9 -29.61 -1.71 -16.00
C SER A 9 -28.93 -2.02 -17.34
N LEU A 10 -28.05 -1.14 -17.78
CA LEU A 10 -27.22 -1.32 -18.97
C LEU A 10 -25.98 -2.15 -18.60
N ILE A 11 -25.89 -3.37 -19.13
CA ILE A 11 -24.74 -4.25 -18.93
C ILE A 11 -23.65 -3.84 -19.94
N MET A 12 -22.60 -3.17 -19.47
CA MET A 12 -21.38 -2.94 -20.25
C MET A 12 -20.45 -4.14 -20.10
N SER A 13 -20.23 -4.87 -21.21
CA SER A 13 -19.24 -5.94 -21.30
C SER A 13 -17.84 -5.32 -21.38
N THR A 14 -17.07 -5.38 -20.30
CA THR A 14 -15.64 -5.04 -20.31
C THR A 14 -14.85 -6.16 -20.98
N GLY A 15 -14.24 -5.89 -22.14
CA GLY A 15 -13.34 -6.83 -22.80
C GLY A 15 -12.08 -7.07 -21.97
N VAL A 16 -11.71 -8.32 -21.76
CA VAL A 16 -10.46 -8.70 -21.09
C VAL A 16 -9.32 -8.57 -22.09
N VAL A 17 -8.51 -7.51 -21.95
CA VAL A 17 -7.24 -7.39 -22.65
C VAL A 17 -6.22 -8.24 -21.90
N HIS A 18 -5.76 -9.34 -22.49
CA HIS A 18 -4.65 -10.10 -21.94
C HIS A 18 -3.35 -9.32 -22.20
N ALA A 19 -2.70 -8.85 -21.14
CA ALA A 19 -1.31 -8.40 -21.23
C ALA A 19 -0.41 -9.63 -21.37
N GLU A 20 0.46 -9.64 -22.38
CA GLU A 20 1.49 -10.67 -22.50
C GLU A 20 2.48 -10.50 -21.34
N GLN A 21 2.58 -11.53 -20.50
CA GLN A 21 3.50 -11.54 -19.37
C GLN A 21 4.90 -11.84 -19.88
N ILE A 22 5.69 -10.78 -20.04
CA ILE A 22 7.14 -10.87 -20.10
C ILE A 22 7.59 -11.50 -18.77
N ASN A 23 8.09 -12.74 -18.81
CA ASN A 23 8.63 -13.42 -17.63
C ASN A 23 10.05 -12.94 -17.37
N GLU A 24 10.20 -11.64 -17.11
CA GLU A 24 11.31 -11.15 -16.32
C GLU A 24 11.01 -11.61 -14.90
N GLN A 25 11.68 -12.67 -14.45
CA GLN A 25 11.72 -13.00 -13.03
C GLN A 25 12.50 -11.87 -12.36
N GLU A 26 11.83 -10.74 -12.15
CA GLU A 26 12.30 -9.63 -11.36
C GLU A 26 12.50 -10.23 -9.98
N GLN A 27 13.75 -10.56 -9.66
CA GLN A 27 14.12 -11.09 -8.35
C GLN A 27 13.87 -9.96 -7.36
N ILE A 28 12.64 -9.89 -6.88
CA ILE A 28 12.20 -8.91 -5.90
C ILE A 28 13.03 -9.19 -4.65
N SER A 29 13.83 -8.20 -4.24
CA SER A 29 14.60 -8.32 -3.01
C SER A 29 13.64 -8.66 -1.87
N PRO A 30 13.89 -9.71 -1.08
CA PRO A 30 13.06 -10.01 0.09
C PRO A 30 13.25 -8.95 1.18
N TYR A 31 14.23 -8.04 1.05
CA TYR A 31 14.44 -6.93 1.96
C TYR A 31 13.87 -5.63 1.38
N SER A 32 13.22 -4.84 2.23
CA SER A 32 12.81 -3.47 1.96
C SER A 32 13.32 -2.56 3.07
N ALA A 33 13.66 -1.31 2.74
CA ALA A 33 14.15 -0.35 3.72
C ALA A 33 13.55 1.03 3.47
N ASN A 34 13.30 1.76 4.56
CA ASN A 34 12.74 3.11 4.53
C ASN A 34 13.55 4.02 5.44
N VAL A 35 13.74 5.26 5.02
CA VAL A 35 14.41 6.30 5.81
C VAL A 35 13.52 7.53 5.81
N THR A 36 13.30 8.11 6.98
CA THR A 36 12.52 9.33 7.16
C THR A 36 13.34 10.31 7.97
N PHE A 37 13.47 11.52 7.44
CA PHE A 37 14.03 12.66 8.17
C PHE A 37 12.91 13.66 8.44
N ALA A 38 12.79 14.09 9.70
CA ALA A 38 11.76 15.04 10.12
C ALA A 38 12.39 16.14 10.97
N SER A 39 11.87 17.36 10.86
CA SER A 39 12.27 18.47 11.74
C SER A 39 11.83 18.23 13.19
N GLN A 40 10.71 17.51 13.38
CA GLN A 40 10.14 17.21 14.69
C GLN A 40 9.33 15.91 14.63
N TYR A 41 9.54 15.01 15.60
CA TYR A 41 8.68 13.83 15.76
C TYR A 41 7.56 14.13 16.76
N ILE A 42 6.31 13.94 16.36
CA ILE A 42 5.11 14.17 17.19
C ILE A 42 4.30 12.87 17.27
N SER A 43 3.96 12.45 18.49
CA SER A 43 3.06 11.32 18.73
C SER A 43 1.99 11.71 19.74
N ARG A 44 0.72 11.51 19.38
CA ARG A 44 -0.45 11.88 20.19
C ARG A 44 -0.42 13.33 20.70
N GLY A 45 0.12 14.25 19.89
CA GLY A 45 0.23 15.68 20.23
C GLY A 45 1.48 16.06 21.03
N PHE A 46 2.33 15.11 21.43
CA PHE A 46 3.58 15.40 22.15
C PHE A 46 4.80 15.36 21.24
N GLN A 47 5.65 16.38 21.34
CA GLN A 47 6.95 16.45 20.67
C GLN A 47 7.92 15.48 21.36
N GLN A 48 8.25 14.36 20.72
CA GLN A 48 9.13 13.35 21.31
C GLN A 48 10.61 13.76 21.27
N THR A 49 11.01 14.53 20.26
CA THR A 49 12.40 15.00 20.11
C THR A 49 12.65 16.39 20.69
N TRP A 50 11.69 16.99 21.41
CA TRP A 50 11.88 18.25 22.14
C TRP A 50 12.40 19.42 21.28
N GLY A 51 11.86 19.62 20.08
CA GLY A 51 12.32 20.66 19.15
C GLY A 51 13.49 20.23 18.25
N LYS A 52 14.03 19.02 18.40
CA LYS A 52 15.18 18.53 17.63
C LYS A 52 14.76 17.71 16.40
N PRO A 53 15.57 17.71 15.33
CA PRO A 53 15.34 16.84 14.18
C PRO A 53 15.35 15.36 14.58
N ALA A 54 14.57 14.57 13.85
CA ALA A 54 14.42 13.14 14.02
C ALA A 54 14.82 12.40 12.74
N LEU A 55 15.51 11.28 12.93
CA LEU A 55 15.81 10.32 11.86
C LEU A 55 15.18 8.98 12.25
N GLN A 56 14.34 8.45 11.37
CA GLN A 56 13.69 7.16 11.53
C GLN A 56 14.11 6.25 10.38
N ILE A 57 14.39 4.99 10.70
CA ILE A 57 14.82 3.97 9.75
C ILE A 57 13.94 2.73 9.98
N GLY A 58 13.49 2.12 8.89
CA GLY A 58 12.76 0.85 8.89
C GLY A 58 13.46 -0.16 7.97
N LEU A 59 13.46 -1.42 8.38
CA LEU A 59 13.95 -2.54 7.59
C LEU A 59 12.94 -3.68 7.71
N ASP A 60 12.47 -4.16 6.57
CA ASP A 60 11.46 -5.20 6.46
C ASP A 60 12.03 -6.40 5.71
N TYR A 61 11.67 -7.61 6.15
CA TYR A 61 12.00 -8.86 5.47
C TYR A 61 10.71 -9.61 5.10
N ALA A 62 10.49 -9.79 3.80
CA ALA A 62 9.41 -10.59 3.25
C ALA A 62 9.86 -12.05 3.13
N ASN A 63 9.27 -12.93 3.94
CA ASN A 63 9.52 -14.36 3.84
C ASN A 63 8.96 -14.88 2.49
N PRO A 64 9.79 -15.47 1.62
CA PRO A 64 9.33 -16.00 0.33
C PRO A 64 8.25 -17.07 0.45
N ASN A 65 8.17 -17.75 1.61
CA ASN A 65 7.15 -18.77 1.89
C ASN A 65 5.81 -18.17 2.33
N GLY A 66 5.66 -16.84 2.37
CA GLY A 66 4.42 -16.15 2.72
C GLY A 66 4.04 -16.20 4.20
N LEU A 67 4.92 -16.70 5.08
CA LEU A 67 4.68 -16.78 6.51
C LEU A 67 4.98 -15.43 7.20
N PHE A 68 3.97 -14.85 7.84
CA PHE A 68 4.06 -13.65 8.67
C PHE A 68 3.85 -14.01 10.14
N VAL A 69 4.76 -13.56 11.01
CA VAL A 69 4.66 -13.66 12.48
C VAL A 69 4.76 -12.24 13.01
N GLY A 70 3.62 -11.71 13.47
CA GLY A 70 3.46 -10.35 14.00
C GLY A 70 3.03 -10.35 15.45
#